data_AF-W4KM66-F1
#
_entry.id   AF-W4KM66-F1
#
_cell.length_a   1.000
_cell.length_b   1.000
_cell.length_c   1.000
_cell.angle_alpha   90.00
_cell.angle_beta   90.00
_cell.angle_gamma   90.00
#
_symmetry.space_group_name_H-M   'P 1'
#
loop_
_entity.id
_entity.type
_entity.pdbx_description
1 polymer ?
#
loop_
_entity_poly.entity_id
_entity_poly.type
_entity_poly.pdbx_seq_one_letter_code
_entity_poly.pdbx_strand_id
1 'polypeptide(L)'
;MSLTPSPSTGRGDLILQPSYFTSSLFVNPYRADVQRLLDLYAAEYAPPAPPFALFKRVWKSQGWLWMHLKVFDDRSREAFLRVATRLFVERLVETEPPFTRAVALFALYIFYSTQPADACPALYMLRHVDIAVDTYTSLLSLPAALRPEFEPLAPYATHVLKKLLAAKAFYILPPSTLHPYNPRTLPREIFVPDDPSPAPSGASTPAPAPAPTLPPAPTPIPTAPQPPKKRGRPSHADRLKKTRDAVASIDRWL
;
A
#
# COMPACT_ATOMS: atom_id res chain seq x y z
N MET A 1 7.50 -9.76 32.16
CA MET A 1 7.40 -10.24 30.77
C MET A 1 8.76 -9.99 30.12
N SER A 2 9.60 -11.02 30.04
CA SER A 2 10.93 -10.93 29.43
C SER A 2 10.76 -10.83 27.91
N LEU A 3 11.12 -9.69 27.32
CA LEU A 3 11.20 -9.54 25.87
C LEU A 3 12.52 -10.20 25.45
N THR A 4 12.48 -11.48 25.13
CA THR A 4 13.60 -12.12 24.43
C THR A 4 13.87 -11.28 23.18
N PRO A 5 15.12 -10.82 22.97
CA PRO A 5 15.46 -9.99 21.82
C PRO A 5 15.07 -10.76 20.55
N SER A 6 14.27 -10.12 19.70
CA SER A 6 13.87 -10.68 18.42
C SER A 6 15.16 -11.07 17.67
N PRO A 7 15.27 -12.29 17.12
CA PRO A 7 16.51 -12.77 16.53
C PRO A 7 16.95 -11.78 15.47
N SER A 8 18.08 -11.12 15.72
CA SER A 8 18.74 -10.27 14.74
C SER A 8 18.93 -11.10 13.47
N THR A 9 18.29 -10.68 12.39
CA THR A 9 18.26 -11.34 11.10
C THR A 9 19.67 -11.71 10.67
N GLY A 10 19.82 -12.90 10.07
CA GLY A 10 21.11 -13.40 9.64
C GLY A 10 21.77 -12.40 8.70
N ARG A 11 23.11 -12.32 8.77
CA ARG A 11 23.89 -11.47 7.88
C ARG A 11 23.63 -11.88 6.42
N GLY A 12 22.78 -11.14 5.71
CA GLY A 12 22.39 -11.44 4.33
C GLY A 12 20.89 -11.48 4.05
N ASP A 13 20.03 -11.43 5.07
CA ASP A 13 18.58 -11.42 4.87
C ASP A 13 18.09 -10.07 4.30
N LEU A 14 17.27 -10.14 3.26
CA LEU A 14 16.62 -8.97 2.65
C LEU A 14 15.49 -8.51 3.58
N ILE A 15 15.76 -7.45 4.34
CA ILE A 15 14.76 -6.82 5.21
C ILE A 15 14.13 -5.65 4.45
N LEU A 16 12.82 -5.72 4.21
CA LEU A 16 12.07 -4.58 3.69
C LEU A 16 12.12 -3.45 4.71
N GLN A 17 12.44 -2.24 4.27
CA GLN A 17 12.40 -1.10 5.18
C GLN A 17 10.94 -0.72 5.46
N PRO A 18 10.55 -0.41 6.70
CA PRO A 18 9.18 0.01 7.02
C PRO A 18 8.66 1.19 6.17
N SER A 19 9.56 2.07 5.70
CA SER A 19 9.20 3.17 4.79
C SER A 19 8.63 2.69 3.45
N TYR A 20 9.01 1.48 2.99
CA TYR A 20 8.45 0.85 1.79
C TYR A 20 6.92 0.78 1.86
N PHE A 21 6.35 0.36 2.99
CA PHE A 21 4.90 0.25 3.15
C PHE A 21 4.20 1.61 3.11
N THR A 22 4.89 2.70 3.43
CA THR A 22 4.35 4.06 3.28
C THR A 22 4.65 4.68 1.92
N SER A 23 5.45 4.03 1.07
CA SER A 23 5.85 4.54 -0.24
C SER A 23 4.76 4.31 -1.29
N SER A 24 4.80 5.09 -2.37
CA SER A 24 3.94 4.95 -3.55
C SER A 24 4.02 3.58 -4.21
N LEU A 25 5.19 2.91 -4.12
CA LEU A 25 5.38 1.56 -4.66
C LEU A 25 4.52 0.51 -3.97
N PHE A 26 4.17 0.72 -2.69
CA PHE A 26 3.27 -0.16 -1.96
C PHE A 26 1.83 0.39 -1.94
N VAL A 27 1.69 1.66 -1.58
CA VAL A 27 0.38 2.29 -1.33
C VAL A 27 -0.49 2.31 -2.59
N ASN A 28 0.07 2.67 -3.75
CA ASN A 28 -0.74 2.82 -4.96
C ASN A 28 -1.24 1.47 -5.50
N PRO A 29 -0.39 0.43 -5.64
CA PRO A 29 -0.88 -0.90 -5.98
C PRO A 29 -1.89 -1.44 -4.97
N TYR A 30 -1.62 -1.27 -3.66
CA TYR A 30 -2.55 -1.75 -2.63
C TYR A 30 -3.91 -1.04 -2.70
N ARG A 31 -3.94 0.27 -2.96
CA ARG A 31 -5.20 1.00 -3.21
C ARG A 31 -5.93 0.48 -4.44
N ALA A 32 -5.21 0.19 -5.52
CA ALA A 32 -5.79 -0.40 -6.72
C ALA A 32 -6.37 -1.79 -6.45
N ASP A 33 -5.70 -2.61 -5.65
CA ASP A 33 -6.20 -3.93 -5.23
C ASP A 33 -7.45 -3.80 -4.37
N VAL A 34 -7.47 -2.86 -3.41
CA VAL A 34 -8.67 -2.56 -2.60
C VAL A 34 -9.82 -2.09 -3.50
N GLN A 35 -9.56 -1.21 -4.46
CA GLN A 35 -10.57 -0.76 -5.41
C GLN A 35 -11.11 -1.92 -6.25
N ARG A 36 -10.23 -2.77 -6.76
CA ARG A 36 -10.60 -3.98 -7.51
C ARG A 36 -11.44 -4.96 -6.67
N LEU A 37 -11.16 -5.10 -5.38
CA LEU A 37 -11.98 -5.87 -4.44
C LEU A 37 -13.40 -5.31 -4.35
N LEU A 38 -13.52 -3.99 -4.20
CA LEU A 38 -14.81 -3.30 -4.12
C LEU A 38 -15.60 -3.43 -5.43
N ASP A 39 -14.93 -3.23 -6.57
CA ASP A 39 -15.55 -3.28 -7.90
C ASP A 39 -16.04 -4.68 -8.26
N LEU A 40 -15.23 -5.72 -7.99
CA LEU A 40 -15.64 -7.10 -8.25
C LEU A 40 -16.80 -7.53 -7.35
N TYR A 41 -16.80 -7.09 -6.08
CA TYR A 41 -17.96 -7.31 -5.23
C TYR A 41 -19.20 -6.59 -5.77
N ALA A 42 -19.07 -5.33 -6.19
CA ALA A 42 -20.16 -4.55 -6.76
C ALA A 42 -20.75 -5.22 -8.02
N ALA A 43 -19.89 -5.71 -8.91
CA ALA A 43 -20.29 -6.36 -10.15
C ALA A 43 -21.03 -7.69 -9.92
N GLU A 44 -20.63 -8.46 -8.91
CA GLU A 44 -21.27 -9.74 -8.59
C GLU A 44 -22.45 -9.62 -7.61
N TYR A 45 -22.62 -8.48 -6.95
CA TYR A 45 -23.66 -8.29 -5.95
C TYR A 45 -25.04 -8.13 -6.60
N ALA A 46 -25.77 -9.24 -6.66
CA ALA A 46 -27.18 -9.29 -7.03
C ALA A 46 -27.99 -9.88 -5.85
N PRO A 47 -28.89 -9.10 -5.21
CA PRO A 47 -29.87 -9.65 -4.29
C PRO A 47 -30.69 -10.77 -4.97
N PRO A 48 -31.01 -11.88 -4.29
CA PRO A 48 -30.96 -12.12 -2.84
C PRO A 48 -29.69 -12.85 -2.34
N ALA A 49 -28.55 -12.76 -3.03
CA ALA A 49 -27.34 -13.49 -2.63
C ALA A 49 -26.88 -13.13 -1.20
N PRO A 50 -26.43 -14.12 -0.39
CA PRO A 50 -25.92 -13.87 0.97
C PRO A 50 -24.66 -12.98 0.91
N PRO A 51 -24.74 -11.70 1.35
CA PRO A 51 -23.74 -10.70 1.02
C PRO A 51 -22.34 -11.02 1.52
N PHE A 52 -22.22 -11.53 2.75
CA PHE A 52 -20.92 -11.84 3.36
C PHE A 52 -20.31 -13.14 2.82
N ALA A 53 -21.14 -14.10 2.38
CA ALA A 53 -20.65 -15.31 1.73
C ALA A 53 -20.06 -14.98 0.35
N LEU A 54 -20.74 -14.13 -0.43
CA LEU A 54 -20.21 -13.56 -1.66
C LEU A 54 -18.88 -12.84 -1.39
N PHE A 55 -18.83 -11.97 -0.37
CA PHE A 55 -17.62 -11.21 -0.05
C PHE A 55 -16.43 -12.13 0.25
N LYS A 56 -16.62 -13.18 1.06
CA LYS A 56 -15.58 -14.17 1.34
C LYS A 56 -15.10 -14.89 0.08
N ARG A 57 -15.97 -15.15 -0.89
CA ARG A 57 -15.59 -15.77 -2.17
C ARG A 57 -14.69 -14.82 -2.97
N VAL A 58 -15.12 -13.58 -3.17
CA VAL A 58 -14.33 -12.56 -3.89
C VAL A 58 -12.99 -12.33 -3.20
N TRP A 59 -12.99 -12.16 -1.87
CA TRP A 59 -11.79 -12.03 -1.03
C TRP A 59 -10.79 -13.17 -1.27
N LYS A 60 -11.27 -14.43 -1.25
CA LYS A 60 -10.41 -15.59 -1.49
C LYS A 60 -9.92 -15.65 -2.94
N SER A 61 -10.77 -15.35 -3.92
CA SER A 61 -10.42 -15.40 -5.34
C SER A 61 -9.30 -14.42 -5.73
N GLN A 62 -9.20 -13.30 -5.00
CA GLN A 62 -8.14 -12.31 -5.18
C GLN A 62 -6.89 -12.59 -4.32
N GLY A 63 -6.85 -13.72 -3.60
CA GLY A 63 -5.67 -14.11 -2.83
C GLY A 63 -5.48 -13.35 -1.52
N TRP A 64 -6.44 -12.55 -1.07
CA TRP A 64 -6.30 -11.77 0.18
C TRP A 64 -6.07 -12.64 1.42
N LEU A 65 -6.48 -13.91 1.39
CA LEU A 65 -6.25 -14.87 2.47
C LEU A 65 -4.75 -15.12 2.73
N TRP A 66 -3.89 -14.89 1.74
CA TRP A 66 -2.45 -15.08 1.83
C TRP A 66 -1.72 -13.86 2.40
N MET A 67 -2.39 -12.72 2.57
CA MET A 67 -1.74 -11.47 2.97
C MET A 67 -1.11 -11.54 4.36
N HIS A 68 -1.72 -12.31 5.29
CA HIS A 68 -1.16 -12.51 6.62
C HIS A 68 0.02 -13.49 6.67
N LEU A 69 0.17 -14.33 5.63
CA LEU A 69 1.26 -15.30 5.54
C LEU A 69 2.57 -14.69 5.02
N LYS A 70 2.55 -13.42 4.60
CA LYS A 70 3.79 -12.72 4.25
C LYS A 70 4.68 -12.66 5.48
N VAL A 71 5.83 -13.33 5.38
CA VAL A 71 6.83 -13.41 6.45
C VAL A 71 7.64 -12.13 6.40
N PHE A 72 7.42 -11.28 7.40
CA PHE A 72 8.15 -10.05 7.61
C PHE A 72 8.77 -10.10 9.01
N ASP A 73 9.87 -9.38 9.22
CA ASP A 73 10.34 -9.08 10.57
C ASP A 73 9.28 -8.24 11.32
N ASP A 74 9.35 -8.23 12.65
CA ASP A 74 8.33 -7.60 13.51
C ASP A 74 8.02 -6.16 13.11
N ARG A 75 9.06 -5.37 12.80
CA ARG A 75 8.93 -3.94 12.47
C ARG A 75 8.28 -3.72 11.12
N SER A 76 8.67 -4.50 10.12
CA SER A 76 8.07 -4.48 8.79
C SER A 76 6.63 -4.96 8.81
N ARG A 77 6.33 -6.01 9.60
CA ARG A 77 4.98 -6.53 9.79
C ARG A 77 4.06 -5.51 10.43
N GLU A 78 4.52 -4.82 11.48
CA GLU A 78 3.78 -3.74 12.11
C GLU A 78 3.45 -2.62 11.10
N ALA A 79 4.45 -2.16 10.34
CA ALA A 79 4.26 -1.12 9.33
C ALA A 79 3.28 -1.56 8.22
N PHE A 80 3.43 -2.79 7.71
CA PHE A 80 2.52 -3.40 6.75
C PHE A 80 1.07 -3.41 7.25
N LEU A 81 0.82 -3.96 8.45
CA LEU A 81 -0.53 -4.09 8.99
C LEU A 81 -1.16 -2.73 9.28
N ARG A 82 -0.40 -1.77 9.82
CA ARG A 82 -0.89 -0.40 10.05
C ARG A 82 -1.25 0.30 8.75
N VAL A 83 -0.41 0.22 7.72
CA VAL A 83 -0.73 0.85 6.43
C VAL A 83 -1.90 0.13 5.76
N ALA A 84 -1.90 -1.20 5.70
CA ALA A 84 -2.98 -1.99 5.12
C ALA A 84 -4.35 -1.65 5.74
N THR A 85 -4.44 -1.62 7.07
CA THR A 85 -5.68 -1.26 7.76
C THR A 85 -6.07 0.20 7.54
N ARG A 86 -5.11 1.12 7.55
CA ARG A 86 -5.36 2.52 7.19
C ARG A 86 -5.93 2.67 5.77
N LEU A 87 -5.44 1.91 4.80
CA LEU A 87 -5.95 1.95 3.42
C LEU A 87 -7.38 1.41 3.30
N PHE A 88 -7.80 0.47 4.15
CA PHE A 88 -9.21 0.11 4.28
C PHE A 88 -10.03 1.24 4.92
N VAL A 89 -9.50 1.90 5.96
CA VAL A 89 -10.17 3.03 6.63
C VAL A 89 -10.35 4.24 5.69
N GLU A 90 -9.44 4.47 4.75
CA GLU A 90 -9.61 5.49 3.70
C GLU A 90 -10.91 5.29 2.88
N ARG A 91 -11.42 4.05 2.79
CA ARG A 91 -12.69 3.72 2.10
C ARG A 91 -13.92 3.78 3.01
N LEU A 92 -13.74 4.12 4.29
CA LEU A 92 -14.82 4.23 5.29
C LEU A 92 -15.26 5.67 5.56
N VAL A 93 -14.54 6.65 5.00
CA VAL A 93 -14.85 8.08 5.15
C VAL A 93 -16.25 8.41 4.63
N GLU A 94 -16.88 9.43 5.20
CA GLU A 94 -18.27 9.79 4.88
C GLU A 94 -18.49 10.19 3.43
N THR A 95 -17.45 10.71 2.76
CA THR A 95 -17.51 11.13 1.35
C THR A 95 -17.61 9.96 0.37
N GLU A 96 -17.31 8.74 0.79
CA GLU A 96 -17.42 7.54 -0.05
C GLU A 96 -18.87 7.03 -0.08
N PRO A 97 -19.33 6.40 -1.17
CA PRO A 97 -20.68 5.85 -1.26
C PRO A 97 -20.97 4.83 -0.14
N PRO A 98 -22.19 4.81 0.46
CA PRO A 98 -22.52 3.90 1.56
C PRO A 98 -22.28 2.42 1.25
N PHE A 99 -22.52 2.00 0.00
CA PHE A 99 -22.22 0.64 -0.46
C PHE A 99 -20.72 0.34 -0.36
N THR A 100 -19.86 1.20 -0.92
CA THR A 100 -18.40 1.09 -0.85
C THR A 100 -17.91 0.99 0.59
N ARG A 101 -18.46 1.83 1.47
CA ARG A 101 -18.13 1.85 2.90
C ARG A 101 -18.51 0.54 3.60
N ALA A 102 -19.66 -0.05 3.28
CA ALA A 102 -20.07 -1.34 3.85
C ALA A 102 -19.15 -2.50 3.42
N VAL A 103 -18.76 -2.52 2.15
CA VAL A 103 -17.84 -3.56 1.64
C VAL A 103 -16.43 -3.37 2.20
N ALA A 104 -15.95 -2.13 2.31
CA ALA A 104 -14.70 -1.82 2.98
C ALA A 104 -14.70 -2.21 4.47
N LEU A 105 -15.85 -2.08 5.15
CA LEU A 105 -16.01 -2.54 6.53
C LEU A 105 -15.87 -4.08 6.62
N PHE A 106 -16.42 -4.82 5.65
CA PHE A 106 -16.22 -6.27 5.57
C PHE A 106 -14.75 -6.62 5.36
N ALA A 107 -14.06 -5.91 4.46
CA ALA A 107 -12.63 -6.08 4.21
C ALA A 107 -11.79 -5.84 5.47
N LEU A 108 -12.02 -4.72 6.15
CA LEU A 108 -11.33 -4.39 7.40
C LEU A 108 -11.58 -5.45 8.47
N TYR A 109 -12.84 -5.88 8.63
CA TYR A 109 -13.19 -6.89 9.61
C TYR A 109 -12.52 -8.24 9.36
N ILE A 110 -12.57 -8.75 8.13
CA ILE A 110 -11.90 -10.01 7.78
C ILE A 110 -10.40 -9.85 8.01
N PHE A 111 -9.78 -8.81 7.45
CA PHE A 111 -8.34 -8.58 7.59
C PHE A 111 -7.90 -8.50 9.05
N TYR A 112 -8.61 -7.74 9.89
CA TYR A 112 -8.30 -7.60 11.31
C TYR A 112 -8.51 -8.89 12.10
N SER A 113 -9.61 -9.61 11.82
CA SER A 113 -10.03 -10.77 12.62
C SER A 113 -9.33 -12.07 12.24
N THR A 114 -8.70 -12.15 11.08
CA THR A 114 -7.96 -13.33 10.62
C THR A 114 -6.44 -13.22 10.84
N GLN A 115 -5.99 -12.27 11.67
CA GLN A 115 -4.58 -12.19 12.05
C GLN A 115 -4.18 -13.46 12.84
N PRO A 116 -2.98 -14.02 12.61
CA PRO A 116 -2.53 -15.22 13.30
C PRO A 116 -2.16 -14.90 14.75
N ALA A 117 -2.97 -15.36 15.71
CA ALA A 117 -2.74 -15.15 17.14
C ALA A 117 -1.81 -16.18 17.79
N ASP A 118 -1.84 -17.42 17.29
CA ASP A 118 -1.17 -18.57 17.91
C ASP A 118 0.00 -19.09 17.06
N ALA A 119 0.69 -18.19 16.35
CA ALA A 119 1.85 -18.55 15.53
C ALA A 119 3.08 -18.89 16.41
N CYS A 120 3.90 -19.84 15.94
CA CYS A 120 5.19 -20.18 16.54
C CYS A 120 6.27 -20.13 15.45
N PRO A 121 7.23 -19.17 15.49
CA PRO A 121 7.37 -18.10 16.48
C PRO A 121 6.21 -17.10 16.46
N ALA A 122 6.01 -16.39 17.59
CA ALA A 122 4.96 -15.39 17.71
C ALA A 122 5.16 -14.28 16.67
N LEU A 123 4.11 -13.98 15.92
CA LEU A 123 4.11 -12.90 14.92
C LEU A 123 3.50 -11.64 15.52
N TYR A 124 4.01 -10.47 15.12
CA TYR A 124 3.35 -9.21 15.47
C TYR A 124 1.88 -9.23 15.00
N MET A 125 0.99 -8.82 15.91
CA MET A 125 -0.42 -8.61 15.63
C MET A 125 -0.81 -7.18 15.92
N LEU A 126 -1.57 -6.60 15.00
CA LEU A 126 -2.18 -5.29 15.19
C LEU A 126 -3.33 -5.41 16.18
N ARG A 127 -3.18 -4.75 17.34
CA ARG A 127 -4.17 -4.76 18.43
C ARG A 127 -5.31 -3.76 18.23
N HIS A 128 -5.04 -2.68 17.51
CA HIS A 128 -6.02 -1.63 17.27
C HIS A 128 -5.82 -1.04 15.87
N VAL A 129 -6.93 -0.61 15.28
CA VAL A 129 -7.01 0.11 14.01
C VAL A 129 -7.23 1.58 14.33
N ASP A 130 -6.30 2.41 13.88
CA ASP A 130 -6.39 3.86 14.04
C ASP A 130 -7.52 4.43 13.17
N ILE A 131 -8.45 5.15 13.78
CA ILE A 131 -9.59 5.76 13.10
C ILE A 131 -9.88 7.16 13.66
N ALA A 132 -10.00 8.16 12.79
CA ALA A 132 -10.38 9.51 13.20
C ALA A 132 -11.81 9.53 13.76
N VAL A 133 -12.06 10.34 14.80
CA VAL A 133 -13.35 10.36 15.53
C VAL A 133 -14.56 10.65 14.65
N ASP A 134 -14.41 11.50 13.63
CA ASP A 134 -15.43 11.81 12.65
C ASP A 134 -15.73 10.62 11.73
N THR A 135 -14.69 9.92 11.26
CA THR A 135 -14.84 8.68 10.47
C THR A 135 -15.48 7.57 11.32
N TYR A 136 -15.08 7.45 12.58
CA TYR A 136 -15.67 6.51 13.53
C TYR A 136 -17.16 6.79 13.75
N THR A 137 -17.53 8.05 14.00
CA THR A 137 -18.93 8.45 14.21
C THR A 137 -19.77 8.15 12.95
N SER A 138 -19.25 8.49 11.77
CA SER A 138 -19.92 8.19 10.50
C SER A 138 -20.00 6.68 10.24
N LEU A 139 -19.03 5.89 10.70
CA LEU A 139 -19.08 4.42 10.60
C LEU A 139 -20.18 3.82 11.48
N LEU A 140 -20.44 4.41 12.65
CA LEU A 140 -21.52 3.96 13.54
C LEU A 140 -22.91 4.16 12.94
N SER A 141 -23.10 5.21 12.13
CA SER A 141 -24.37 5.47 11.44
C SER A 141 -24.51 4.72 10.11
N LEU A 142 -23.45 4.06 9.62
CA LEU A 142 -23.42 3.39 8.32
C LEU A 142 -24.58 2.40 8.10
N PRO A 143 -24.94 1.49 9.04
CA PRO A 143 -26.03 0.56 8.80
C PRO A 143 -27.38 1.24 8.52
N ALA A 144 -27.64 2.39 9.14
CA ALA A 144 -28.85 3.17 8.92
C ALA A 144 -28.77 4.03 7.64
N ALA A 145 -27.56 4.37 7.18
CA ALA A 145 -27.33 5.13 5.96
C ALA A 145 -27.41 4.28 4.67
N LEU A 146 -27.53 2.95 4.79
CA LEU A 146 -27.74 2.07 3.65
C LEU A 146 -29.16 2.27 3.10
N ARG A 147 -29.24 2.87 1.92
CA ARG A 147 -30.48 3.09 1.16
C ARG A 147 -31.26 1.79 0.93
N PRO A 148 -32.56 1.83 0.58
CA PRO A 148 -33.38 0.64 0.35
C PRO A 148 -32.76 -0.38 -0.63
N GLU A 149 -32.07 0.10 -1.66
CA GLU A 149 -31.34 -0.74 -2.64
C GLU A 149 -30.27 -1.65 -2.00
N PHE A 150 -29.74 -1.26 -0.84
CA PHE A 150 -28.67 -1.95 -0.11
C PHE A 150 -29.09 -2.33 1.31
N GLU A 151 -30.38 -2.27 1.62
CA GLU A 151 -30.94 -2.69 2.91
C GLU A 151 -30.49 -4.10 3.33
N PRO A 152 -30.38 -5.10 2.43
CA PRO A 152 -29.90 -6.44 2.81
C PRO A 152 -28.48 -6.47 3.39
N LEU A 153 -27.66 -5.42 3.20
CA LEU A 153 -26.32 -5.30 3.79
C LEU A 153 -26.35 -4.81 5.24
N ALA A 154 -27.39 -4.06 5.65
CA ALA A 154 -27.48 -3.44 6.96
C ALA A 154 -27.33 -4.41 8.15
N PRO A 155 -27.99 -5.59 8.19
CA PRO A 155 -27.79 -6.53 9.30
C PRO A 155 -26.37 -7.08 9.36
N TYR A 156 -25.69 -7.26 8.22
CA TYR A 156 -24.31 -7.73 8.18
C TYR A 156 -23.34 -6.64 8.62
N ALA A 157 -23.53 -5.39 8.17
CA ALA A 157 -22.75 -4.24 8.61
C ALA A 157 -22.88 -4.05 10.14
N THR A 158 -24.12 -4.15 10.66
CA THR A 158 -24.39 -4.09 12.10
C THR A 158 -23.67 -5.20 12.87
N HIS A 159 -23.75 -6.44 12.37
CA HIS A 159 -23.08 -7.58 13.01
C HIS A 159 -21.56 -7.40 13.06
N VAL A 160 -20.96 -7.06 11.91
CA VAL A 160 -19.52 -6.83 11.77
C VAL A 160 -19.05 -5.72 12.71
N LEU A 161 -19.77 -4.59 12.73
CA LEU A 161 -19.44 -3.46 13.58
C LEU A 161 -19.55 -3.83 15.06
N LYS A 162 -20.60 -4.56 15.47
CA LYS A 162 -20.74 -5.07 16.84
C LYS A 162 -19.57 -5.96 17.25
N LYS A 163 -19.07 -6.81 16.34
CA LYS A 163 -17.89 -7.66 16.59
C LYS A 163 -16.61 -6.84 16.78
N LEU A 164 -16.36 -5.85 15.92
CA LEU A 164 -15.20 -4.96 16.03
C LEU A 164 -15.25 -4.12 17.33
N LEU A 165 -16.42 -3.60 17.69
CA LEU A 165 -16.62 -2.85 18.92
C LEU A 165 -16.42 -3.71 20.18
N ALA A 166 -16.97 -4.93 20.19
CA ALA A 166 -16.78 -5.88 21.29
C ALA A 166 -15.30 -6.26 21.47
N ALA A 167 -14.55 -6.36 20.37
CA ALA A 167 -13.11 -6.61 20.37
C ALA A 167 -12.27 -5.37 20.73
N LYS A 168 -12.89 -4.19 20.95
CA LYS A 168 -12.19 -2.90 21.13
C LYS A 168 -11.16 -2.64 20.02
N ALA A 169 -11.54 -2.96 18.80
CA ALA A 169 -10.64 -2.96 17.64
C ALA A 169 -10.19 -1.55 17.22
N PHE A 170 -10.86 -0.48 17.66
CA PHE A 170 -10.57 0.88 17.20
C PHE A 170 -9.78 1.69 18.24
N TYR A 171 -8.71 2.33 17.78
CA TYR A 171 -8.03 3.40 18.52
C TYR A 171 -8.49 4.73 17.94
N ILE A 172 -9.24 5.50 18.73
CA ILE A 172 -9.88 6.73 18.28
C ILE A 172 -8.86 7.86 18.27
N LEU A 173 -8.61 8.39 17.09
CA LEU A 173 -7.76 9.54 16.85
C LEU A 173 -8.59 10.85 16.88
N PRO A 174 -7.93 12.02 17.02
CA PRO A 174 -8.57 13.32 16.82
C PRO A 174 -9.28 13.45 15.46
N PRO A 175 -10.08 14.51 15.25
CA PRO A 175 -10.78 14.73 13.98
C PRO A 175 -9.83 14.75 12.77
N SER A 176 -10.29 14.23 11.63
CA SER A 176 -9.50 14.14 10.39
C SER A 176 -8.95 15.48 9.89
N THR A 177 -9.61 16.59 10.21
CA THR A 177 -9.18 17.97 9.92
C THR A 177 -7.86 18.35 10.61
N LEU A 178 -7.51 17.69 11.71
CA LEU A 178 -6.23 17.86 12.41
C LEU A 178 -5.13 16.95 11.88
N HIS A 179 -5.44 16.14 10.86
CA HIS A 179 -4.50 15.22 10.22
C HIS A 179 -3.77 14.30 11.22
N PRO A 180 -4.53 13.51 12.01
CA PRO A 180 -3.98 12.80 13.17
C PRO A 180 -3.12 11.59 12.80
N TYR A 181 -3.12 11.18 11.54
CA TYR A 181 -2.38 10.02 11.07
C TYR A 181 -0.89 10.32 10.89
N ASN A 182 -0.04 9.32 11.12
CA ASN A 182 1.39 9.38 10.83
C ASN A 182 1.78 8.25 9.86
N PRO A 183 2.28 8.56 8.64
CA PRO A 183 2.45 9.89 8.04
C PRO A 183 1.10 10.59 7.80
N ARG A 184 1.08 11.93 7.71
CA ARG A 184 -0.15 12.71 7.50
C ARG A 184 -0.92 12.26 6.25
N THR A 185 -0.22 12.07 5.14
CA THR A 185 -0.77 11.58 3.87
C THR A 185 -0.04 10.32 3.42
N LEU A 186 -0.75 9.47 2.66
CA LEU A 186 -0.17 8.33 1.95
C LEU A 186 -0.35 8.52 0.43
N PRO A 187 0.64 8.18 -0.40
CA PRO A 187 1.98 7.75 -0.01
C PRO A 187 2.81 8.87 0.62
N ARG A 188 3.74 8.51 1.51
CA ARG A 188 4.74 9.43 2.09
C ARG A 188 5.84 9.77 1.07
N GLU A 189 6.27 8.79 0.30
CA GLU A 189 7.38 8.88 -0.65
C GLU A 189 6.88 8.51 -2.05
N ILE A 190 7.12 9.38 -3.03
CA ILE A 190 6.75 9.14 -4.43
C ILE A 190 7.99 8.64 -5.17
N PHE A 191 7.89 7.45 -5.76
CA PHE A 191 8.93 6.89 -6.60
C PHE A 191 8.86 7.56 -7.98
N VAL A 192 9.97 8.17 -8.38
CA VAL A 192 10.15 8.77 -9.70
C VAL A 192 11.13 7.88 -10.45
N PRO A 193 10.74 7.23 -11.55
CA PRO A 193 11.67 6.46 -12.37
C PRO A 193 12.80 7.37 -12.89
N ASP A 194 14.04 6.89 -12.84
CA ASP A 194 15.24 7.69 -13.14
C ASP A 194 15.38 8.13 -14.61
N ASP A 195 14.59 7.60 -15.55
CA ASP A 195 14.60 8.08 -16.93
C ASP A 195 13.23 7.90 -17.62
N PRO A 196 12.66 8.95 -18.24
CA PRO A 196 11.87 8.76 -19.43
C PRO A 196 12.84 8.35 -20.54
N SER A 197 12.80 7.09 -20.98
CA SER A 197 13.35 6.75 -22.29
C SER A 197 12.86 7.83 -23.27
N PRO A 198 13.75 8.57 -23.97
CA PRO A 198 13.29 9.50 -24.98
C PRO A 198 12.45 8.68 -25.94
N ALA A 199 11.16 9.05 -26.07
CA ALA A 199 10.30 8.47 -27.08
C ALA A 199 11.08 8.54 -28.40
N PRO A 200 11.07 7.48 -29.24
CA PRO A 200 11.63 7.61 -30.57
C PRO A 200 10.88 8.74 -31.26
N SER A 201 11.55 9.88 -31.46
CA SER A 201 11.05 10.97 -32.29
C SER A 201 10.80 10.41 -33.67
N GLY A 202 9.55 9.99 -33.89
CA GLY A 202 9.04 9.66 -35.19
C GLY A 202 9.17 10.87 -36.08
N ALA A 203 9.99 10.70 -37.12
CA ALA A 203 10.07 11.44 -38.36
C ALA A 203 9.09 12.62 -38.53
N SER A 204 9.65 13.83 -38.52
CA SER A 204 9.15 14.92 -39.33
C SER A 204 10.32 15.67 -39.96
N THR A 205 10.64 15.25 -41.18
CA THR A 205 11.41 16.06 -42.14
C THR A 205 10.57 17.28 -42.51
N PRO A 206 11.17 18.47 -42.60
CA PRO A 206 11.02 19.22 -43.85
C PRO A 206 12.35 19.77 -44.39
N ALA A 207 12.28 20.07 -45.70
CA ALA A 207 13.31 20.35 -46.68
C ALA A 207 14.13 21.67 -46.44
N PRO A 208 15.17 21.97 -47.27
CA PRO A 208 16.25 22.90 -46.95
C PRO A 208 16.09 24.31 -47.53
N ALA A 209 16.68 25.32 -46.85
CA ALA A 209 17.39 26.52 -47.37
C ALA A 209 17.41 27.67 -46.33
N PRO A 210 18.22 28.74 -46.48
CA PRO A 210 19.66 28.80 -46.73
C PRO A 210 20.42 29.52 -45.59
N ALA A 211 21.75 29.52 -45.66
CA ALA A 211 22.71 30.10 -44.70
C ALA A 211 22.42 31.56 -44.30
N PRO A 212 22.82 31.95 -43.07
CA PRO A 212 23.95 32.88 -43.01
C PRO A 212 24.90 32.71 -41.79
N THR A 213 26.19 32.94 -42.07
CA THR A 213 27.27 33.49 -41.21
C THR A 213 27.62 32.87 -39.85
N LEU A 214 28.83 32.29 -39.84
CA LEU A 214 29.68 31.94 -38.70
C LEU A 214 29.97 33.12 -37.75
N PRO A 215 30.01 32.86 -36.43
CA PRO A 215 30.99 33.45 -35.53
C PRO A 215 32.06 32.42 -35.09
N PRO A 216 33.25 32.89 -34.67
CA PRO A 216 34.44 32.06 -34.52
C PRO A 216 34.41 31.15 -33.28
N ALA A 217 35.17 30.06 -33.39
CA ALA A 217 35.31 28.97 -32.43
C ALA A 217 35.74 29.42 -31.02
N PRO A 218 35.13 28.88 -29.94
CA PRO A 218 35.73 28.93 -28.62
C PRO A 218 36.89 27.93 -28.52
N THR A 219 38.00 28.44 -28.00
CA THR A 219 39.24 27.74 -27.66
C THR A 219 39.01 26.50 -26.78
N PRO A 220 39.78 25.41 -26.96
CA PRO A 220 39.70 24.24 -26.10
C PRO A 220 40.26 24.58 -24.71
N ILE A 221 39.41 24.47 -23.69
CA ILE A 221 39.81 24.55 -22.29
C ILE A 221 40.57 23.26 -21.94
N PRO A 222 41.79 23.34 -21.36
CA PRO A 222 42.54 22.16 -20.94
C PRO A 222 41.80 21.44 -19.81
N THR A 223 41.45 20.17 -20.07
CA THR A 223 40.85 19.25 -19.11
C THR A 223 41.78 19.05 -17.92
N ALA A 224 41.37 19.54 -16.75
CA ALA A 224 42.09 19.32 -15.51
C ALA A 224 42.22 17.81 -15.20
N PRO A 225 43.35 17.36 -14.63
CA PRO A 225 43.57 15.95 -14.29
C PRO A 225 42.53 15.48 -13.26
N GLN A 226 41.73 14.48 -13.62
CA GLN A 226 40.77 13.88 -12.70
C GLN A 226 41.51 13.25 -11.52
N PRO A 227 41.08 13.52 -10.27
CA PRO A 227 41.71 12.95 -9.09
C PRO A 227 41.53 11.42 -9.08
N PRO A 228 42.53 10.67 -8.56
CA PRO A 228 42.48 9.21 -8.54
C PRO A 228 41.25 8.74 -7.75
N LYS A 229 40.41 7.95 -8.41
CA LYS A 229 39.19 7.38 -7.84
C LYS A 229 39.55 6.59 -6.58
N LYS A 230 39.03 7.02 -5.43
CA LYS A 230 39.16 6.33 -4.14
C LYS A 230 38.74 4.87 -4.29
N ARG A 231 39.69 3.93 -4.11
CA ARG A 231 39.42 2.49 -4.03
C ARG A 231 38.36 2.24 -2.95
N GLY A 232 37.22 1.65 -3.34
CA GLY A 232 36.19 1.22 -2.39
C GLY A 232 34.76 1.67 -2.73
N ARG A 233 34.54 2.57 -3.68
CA ARG A 233 33.17 2.89 -4.13
C ARG A 233 32.72 1.87 -5.17
N PRO A 234 31.60 1.13 -4.94
CA PRO A 234 31.08 0.18 -5.91
C PRO A 234 30.86 0.85 -7.26
N SER A 235 31.32 0.21 -8.35
CA SER A 235 31.14 0.73 -9.69
C SER A 235 29.66 0.75 -10.07
N HIS A 236 29.30 1.53 -11.09
CA HIS A 236 27.94 1.53 -11.64
C HIS A 236 27.50 0.12 -12.08
N ALA A 237 28.43 -0.64 -12.68
CA ALA A 237 28.20 -2.03 -13.07
C ALA A 237 27.93 -2.95 -11.86
N ASP A 238 28.66 -2.76 -10.75
CA ASP A 238 28.45 -3.54 -9.52
C ASP A 238 27.09 -3.24 -8.89
N ARG A 239 26.65 -1.97 -8.94
CA ARG A 239 25.33 -1.57 -8.47
C ARG A 239 24.23 -2.21 -9.33
N LEU A 240 24.34 -2.10 -10.65
CA LEU A 240 23.40 -2.74 -11.60
C LEU A 240 23.31 -4.25 -11.42
N LYS A 241 24.46 -4.92 -11.24
CA LYS A 241 24.49 -6.36 -10.99
C LYS A 241 23.78 -6.71 -9.68
N LYS A 242 24.09 -6.00 -8.58
CA LYS A 242 23.41 -6.20 -7.29
C LYS A 242 21.91 -5.94 -7.36
N THR A 243 21.48 -4.91 -8.12
CA THR A 243 20.05 -4.63 -8.32
C THR A 243 19.37 -5.77 -9.07
N ARG A 244 19.98 -6.30 -10.14
CA ARG A 244 19.43 -7.46 -10.87
C ARG A 244 19.35 -8.71 -9.99
N ASP A 245 20.39 -9.00 -9.23
CA ASP A 245 20.43 -10.14 -8.32
C ASP A 245 19.35 -10.00 -7.22
N ALA A 246 19.12 -8.78 -6.72
CA ALA A 246 18.07 -8.49 -5.75
C ALA A 246 16.66 -8.67 -6.33
N VAL A 247 16.40 -8.22 -7.57
CA VAL A 247 15.10 -8.42 -8.24
C VAL A 247 14.83 -9.90 -8.45
N ALA A 248 15.81 -10.65 -8.98
CA ALA A 248 15.67 -12.10 -9.18
C ALA A 248 15.47 -12.87 -7.86
N SER A 249 16.00 -12.34 -6.75
CA SER A 249 15.74 -12.86 -5.41
C SER A 249 14.32 -12.60 -4.94
N ILE A 250 13.75 -11.42 -5.20
CA ILE A 250 12.37 -11.06 -4.79
C ILE A 250 11.36 -11.96 -5.52
N ASP A 251 11.58 -12.24 -6.81
CA ASP A 251 10.71 -13.11 -7.61
C ASP A 251 10.66 -14.57 -7.09
N ARG A 252 11.60 -14.99 -6.24
CA ARG A 252 11.52 -16.32 -5.58
C ARG A 252 10.58 -16.35 -4.39
N TRP A 253 10.19 -15.20 -3.86
CA TRP A 253 9.38 -15.07 -2.64
C TRP A 253 7.98 -14.49 -2.90
N LEU A 254 7.69 -14.10 -4.14
CA LEU A 254 6.36 -13.72 -4.63
C LEU A 254 5.67 -14.94 -5.27
#